data_AF-A0AAD5MU66-F1
#
_entry.id   AF-A0AAD5MU66-F1
#
_cell.length_a   1.000
_cell.length_b   1.000
_cell.length_c   1.000
_cell.angle_alpha   90.00
_cell.angle_beta   90.00
_cell.angle_gamma   90.00
#
_symmetry.space_group_name_H-M   'P 1'
#
loop_
_entity.id
_entity.type
_entity.pdbx_description
1 polymer ?
#
loop_
_entity_poly.entity_id
_entity_poly.type
_entity_poly.pdbx_seq_one_letter_code
_entity_poly.pdbx_strand_id
1 'polypeptide(L)'
;MSKSCQSFIQARVSMLDPVDKEMAKAFGSVPNASLKSALEDLLAANNVSADEIELFIGKTYDAMGLYENAETYLKKVLTMSREPECAVERKYVEEAAKILKSRNYLKDS
;
A
#
# COMPACT_ATOMS: atom_id res chain seq x y z
N MET A 1 22.94 2.05 20.89
CA MET A 1 22.67 0.65 20.47
C MET A 1 21.67 0.71 19.33
N SER A 2 22.14 0.86 18.09
CA SER A 2 21.30 0.89 16.89
C SER A 2 20.94 -0.53 16.48
N LYS A 3 19.64 -0.86 16.43
CA LYS A 3 19.19 -2.11 15.83
C LYS A 3 18.89 -1.84 14.36
N SER A 4 19.75 -2.40 13.51
CA SER A 4 19.61 -2.45 12.06
C SER A 4 18.26 -3.01 11.62
N CYS A 5 17.54 -2.25 10.81
CA CYS A 5 16.48 -2.75 9.94
C CYS A 5 17.10 -3.49 8.74
N GLN A 6 17.35 -4.80 8.86
CA GLN A 6 17.60 -5.74 7.76
C GLN A 6 17.17 -7.12 8.24
N SER A 7 16.58 -8.04 7.48
CA SER A 7 16.00 -8.13 6.13
C SER A 7 15.46 -9.56 6.09
N PHE A 8 14.21 -9.84 5.68
CA PHE A 8 13.81 -11.21 5.36
C PHE A 8 12.58 -11.28 4.44
N ILE A 9 12.76 -10.95 3.16
CA ILE A 9 11.98 -11.60 2.09
C ILE A 9 12.94 -11.88 0.93
N GLN A 10 13.55 -13.06 0.98
CA GLN A 10 14.27 -13.64 -0.16
C GLN A 10 13.26 -14.45 -0.98
N ALA A 11 12.56 -13.80 -1.91
CA ALA A 11 11.75 -14.50 -2.91
C ALA A 11 12.66 -15.01 -4.03
N ARG A 12 12.81 -16.34 -4.12
CA ARG A 12 13.47 -17.01 -5.26
C ARG A 12 12.60 -16.82 -6.51
N VAL A 13 12.91 -15.79 -7.30
CA VAL A 13 12.42 -15.68 -8.68
C VAL A 13 13.38 -16.49 -9.55
N SER A 14 13.15 -17.78 -9.71
CA SER A 14 13.95 -18.61 -10.62
C SER A 14 13.07 -19.67 -11.27
N MET A 15 13.01 -19.56 -12.59
CA MET A 15 12.40 -20.48 -13.57
C MET A 15 10.88 -20.40 -13.68
N LEU A 16 10.40 -19.34 -14.34
CA LEU A 16 9.18 -19.46 -15.16
C LEU A 16 9.63 -20.01 -16.52
N ASP A 17 9.07 -21.15 -16.91
CA ASP A 17 9.39 -21.82 -18.17
C ASP A 17 8.95 -20.95 -19.37
N PRO A 18 9.51 -21.15 -20.57
CA PRO A 18 9.14 -20.36 -21.76
C PRO A 18 7.63 -20.36 -22.05
N VAL A 19 6.93 -21.41 -21.62
CA VAL A 19 5.47 -21.58 -21.74
C VAL A 19 4.72 -20.62 -20.81
N ASP A 20 5.24 -20.34 -19.62
CA ASP A 20 4.65 -19.37 -18.69
C ASP A 20 4.77 -17.94 -19.23
N LYS A 21 5.79 -17.67 -20.04
CA LYS A 21 5.99 -16.38 -20.70
C LYS A 21 4.97 -16.14 -21.82
N GLU A 22 4.48 -17.19 -22.45
CA GLU A 22 3.39 -17.16 -23.42
C GLU A 22 2.02 -17.13 -22.75
N MET A 23 1.84 -17.84 -21.62
CA MET A 23 0.65 -17.66 -20.78
C MET A 23 0.56 -16.25 -20.21
N ALA A 24 1.65 -15.62 -19.78
CA ALA A 24 1.64 -14.22 -19.34
C ALA A 24 1.27 -13.23 -20.47
N LYS A 25 1.37 -13.66 -21.74
CA LYS A 25 1.01 -12.87 -22.93
C LYS A 25 -0.41 -13.13 -23.40
N ALA A 26 -0.93 -14.35 -23.21
CA ALA A 26 -2.31 -14.74 -23.52
C ALA A 26 -3.29 -14.40 -22.38
N PHE A 27 -2.82 -14.45 -21.13
CA PHE A 27 -3.48 -13.94 -19.94
C PHE A 27 -2.97 -12.53 -19.66
N GLY A 28 -3.50 -11.55 -20.39
CA GLY A 28 -3.48 -10.14 -19.96
C GLY A 28 -4.26 -9.87 -18.66
N SER A 29 -4.47 -10.90 -17.83
CA SER A 29 -4.98 -10.78 -16.47
C SER A 29 -3.80 -10.95 -15.52
N VAL A 30 -3.27 -9.80 -15.13
CA VAL A 30 -2.70 -9.56 -13.80
C VAL A 30 -3.47 -10.44 -12.80
N PRO A 31 -2.81 -11.20 -11.89
CA PRO A 31 -3.50 -12.10 -10.97
C PRO A 31 -4.69 -11.36 -10.38
N ASN A 32 -5.86 -11.96 -10.54
CA ASN A 32 -7.16 -11.40 -10.18
C ASN A 32 -7.33 -11.40 -8.65
N ALA A 33 -6.28 -11.04 -7.91
CA ALA A 33 -6.41 -10.46 -6.60
C ALA A 33 -7.13 -9.13 -6.82
N SER A 34 -8.47 -9.22 -6.87
CA SER A 34 -9.34 -8.06 -6.94
C SER A 34 -8.87 -7.09 -5.86
N LEU A 35 -8.83 -5.79 -6.17
CA LEU A 35 -8.51 -4.75 -5.17
C LEU A 35 -9.34 -4.94 -3.88
N LYS A 36 -10.53 -5.54 -4.00
CA LYS A 36 -11.37 -5.97 -2.89
C LYS A 36 -10.76 -7.07 -2.01
N SER A 37 -10.17 -8.11 -2.59
CA SER A 37 -9.50 -9.19 -1.84
C SER A 37 -8.27 -8.64 -1.12
N ALA A 38 -7.48 -7.79 -1.80
CA ALA A 38 -6.34 -7.14 -1.18
C ALA A 38 -6.78 -6.22 -0.02
N LEU A 39 -7.89 -5.49 -0.19
CA LEU A 39 -8.47 -4.68 0.87
C LEU A 39 -8.92 -5.52 2.07
N GLU A 40 -9.58 -6.67 1.83
CA GLU A 40 -10.01 -7.58 2.89
C GLU A 40 -8.82 -8.12 3.70
N ASP A 41 -7.74 -8.52 3.03
CA ASP A 41 -6.51 -8.98 3.68
C ASP A 41 -5.87 -7.86 4.51
N LEU A 42 -5.81 -6.63 3.98
CA LEU A 42 -5.28 -5.47 4.69
C LEU A 42 -6.14 -5.09 5.90
N LEU A 43 -7.46 -5.11 5.77
CA LEU A 43 -8.39 -4.84 6.87
C LEU A 43 -8.29 -5.90 7.97
N ALA A 44 -8.11 -7.18 7.61
CA ALA A 44 -7.87 -8.24 8.56
C ALA A 44 -6.54 -8.05 9.29
N ALA A 45 -5.48 -7.68 8.57
CA ALA A 45 -4.14 -7.45 9.10
C ALA A 45 -4.03 -6.17 9.95
N ASN A 46 -4.89 -5.16 9.73
CA ASN A 46 -4.92 -3.92 10.51
C ASN A 46 -5.13 -4.15 12.03
N ASN A 47 -5.60 -5.34 12.42
CA ASN A 47 -5.72 -5.73 13.82
C ASN A 47 -4.37 -6.04 14.50
N VAL A 48 -3.28 -6.13 13.74
CA VAL A 48 -1.96 -6.57 14.23
C VAL A 48 -0.96 -5.41 14.29
N SER A 49 -0.91 -4.55 13.26
CA SER A 49 -0.03 -3.36 13.22
C SER A 49 -0.67 -2.27 12.37
N ALA A 50 -1.32 -1.30 13.01
CA ALA A 50 -2.13 -0.30 12.31
C ALA A 50 -1.30 0.60 11.38
N ASP A 51 -0.06 0.92 11.76
CA ASP A 51 0.61 2.11 11.22
C ASP A 51 1.09 2.00 9.77
N GLU A 52 1.60 0.84 9.38
CA GLU A 52 2.03 0.58 8.01
C GLU A 52 0.84 0.24 7.12
N ILE A 53 -0.15 -0.46 7.70
CA ILE A 53 -1.28 -1.03 6.98
C ILE A 53 -2.27 0.08 6.57
N GLU A 54 -2.43 1.13 7.37
CA GLU A 54 -3.33 2.24 7.05
C GLU A 54 -2.96 2.96 5.73
N LEU A 55 -1.68 3.08 5.38
CA LEU A 55 -1.27 3.65 4.09
C LEU A 55 -1.70 2.76 2.92
N PHE A 56 -1.51 1.44 3.05
CA PHE A 56 -1.88 0.49 2.00
C PHE A 56 -3.40 0.40 1.84
N ILE A 57 -4.17 0.47 2.94
CA ILE A 57 -5.63 0.56 2.90
C ILE A 57 -6.05 1.83 2.17
N GLY A 58 -5.47 2.97 2.50
CA GLY A 58 -5.75 4.25 1.85
C GLY A 58 -5.49 4.22 0.34
N LYS A 59 -4.34 3.69 -0.08
CA LYS A 59 -3.98 3.51 -1.51
C LYS A 59 -4.92 2.55 -2.24
N THR A 60 -5.38 1.50 -1.55
CA THR A 60 -6.32 0.53 -2.13
C THR A 60 -7.69 1.18 -2.34
N TYR A 61 -8.19 1.96 -1.38
CA TYR A 61 -9.43 2.72 -1.56
C TYR A 61 -9.32 3.79 -2.66
N ASP A 62 -8.18 4.50 -2.77
CA ASP A 62 -7.91 5.47 -3.84
C ASP A 62 -7.96 4.79 -5.22
N ALA A 63 -7.28 3.64 -5.36
CA ALA A 63 -7.31 2.84 -6.59
C ALA A 63 -8.71 2.30 -6.94
N MET A 64 -9.57 2.11 -5.94
CA MET A 64 -10.98 1.71 -6.13
C MET A 64 -11.91 2.89 -6.42
N GLY A 65 -11.42 4.14 -6.39
CA GLY A 65 -12.24 5.36 -6.54
C GLY A 65 -13.10 5.69 -5.32
N LEU A 66 -12.87 5.03 -4.18
CA LEU A 66 -13.58 5.24 -2.92
C LEU A 66 -12.89 6.32 -2.09
N TYR A 67 -12.87 7.54 -2.61
CA TYR A 67 -12.03 8.61 -2.09
C TYR A 67 -12.32 9.01 -0.64
N GLU A 68 -13.58 8.95 -0.17
CA GLU A 68 -13.91 9.31 1.22
C GLU A 68 -13.27 8.35 2.24
N ASN A 69 -13.27 7.06 1.92
CA ASN A 69 -12.60 6.05 2.73
C ASN A 69 -11.08 6.22 2.62
N ALA A 70 -10.56 6.40 1.40
CA ALA A 70 -9.14 6.65 1.17
C ALA A 70 -8.64 7.85 1.98
N GLU A 71 -9.37 8.97 1.95
CA GLU A 71 -9.03 10.18 2.69
C GLU A 71 -8.94 9.93 4.19
N THR A 72 -9.89 9.17 4.74
CA THR A 72 -9.92 8.81 6.16
C THR A 72 -8.65 8.07 6.57
N TYR A 73 -8.27 7.02 5.83
CA TYR A 73 -7.07 6.23 6.14
C TYR A 73 -5.77 7.01 5.89
N LEU A 74 -5.70 7.78 4.80
CA LEU A 74 -4.54 8.61 4.48
C LEU A 74 -4.33 9.74 5.51
N LYS A 75 -5.39 10.33 6.06
CA LYS A 75 -5.28 11.31 7.16
C LYS A 75 -4.76 10.68 8.44
N LYS A 76 -5.17 9.45 8.76
CA LYS A 76 -4.65 8.75 9.94
C LYS A 76 -3.14 8.57 9.85
N VAL A 77 -2.62 8.18 8.68
CA VAL A 77 -1.17 8.09 8.37
C VAL A 77 -0.44 9.40 8.69
N LEU A 78 -1.06 10.56 8.50
CA LEU A 78 -0.45 11.86 8.85
C LEU A 78 -0.44 12.15 10.35
N THR A 79 -1.34 11.54 11.11
CA THR A 79 -1.51 11.77 12.56
C THR A 79 -0.81 10.74 13.45
N MET A 80 -0.20 9.70 12.87
CA MET A 80 0.43 8.63 13.66
C MET A 80 1.72 9.11 14.31
N SER A 81 1.95 8.67 15.55
CA SER A 81 3.19 8.93 16.27
C SER A 81 4.30 8.07 15.68
N ARG A 82 5.25 8.71 15.00
CA ARG A 82 6.30 8.04 14.23
C ARG A 82 7.68 8.43 14.72
N GLU A 83 8.63 7.51 14.62
CA GLU A 83 10.02 7.82 14.96
C GLU A 83 10.65 8.65 13.83
N PRO A 84 11.08 9.89 14.09
CA PRO A 84 11.56 10.80 13.04
C PRO A 84 12.85 10.30 12.37
N GLU A 85 13.57 9.36 12.99
CA GLU A 85 14.77 8.73 12.42
C GLU A 85 14.45 7.56 11.48
N CYS A 86 13.21 7.05 11.49
CA CYS A 86 12.76 5.99 10.61
C CYS A 86 12.47 6.57 9.21
N ALA A 87 13.42 6.40 8.29
CA ALA A 87 13.29 6.90 6.91
C ALA A 87 12.09 6.29 6.15
N VAL A 88 11.64 5.10 6.56
CA VAL A 88 10.49 4.41 5.96
C VAL A 88 9.18 5.09 6.36
N GLU A 89 8.99 5.36 7.65
CA GLU A 89 7.81 6.04 8.18
C GLU A 89 7.66 7.47 7.63
N ARG A 90 8.78 8.19 7.43
CA ARG A 90 8.75 9.51 6.77
C ARG A 90 8.22 9.42 5.35
N LYS A 91 8.67 8.43 4.57
CA LYS A 91 8.17 8.21 3.20
C LYS A 91 6.66 7.93 3.19
N TYR A 92 6.14 7.23 4.18
CA TYR A 92 4.71 6.98 4.29
C TYR A 92 3.89 8.26 4.50
N VAL A 93 4.37 9.18 5.35
CA VAL A 93 3.75 10.51 5.53
C VAL A 93 3.80 11.32 4.24
N GLU A 94 4.98 11.37 3.60
CA GLU A 94 5.18 12.12 2.36
C GLU A 94 4.29 11.60 1.23
N GLU A 95 4.17 10.28 1.08
CA GLU A 95 3.28 9.65 0.10
C GLU A 95 1.81 9.99 0.38
N ALA A 96 1.34 9.82 1.62
CA ALA A 96 -0.04 10.13 1.97
C ALA A 96 -0.38 11.62 1.74
N ALA A 97 0.52 12.52 2.12
CA ALA A 97 0.36 13.95 1.88
C ALA A 97 0.32 14.28 0.37
N LYS A 98 1.09 13.56 -0.44
CA LYS A 98 1.07 13.73 -1.90
C LYS A 98 -0.25 13.26 -2.51
N ILE A 99 -0.80 12.13 -2.06
CA ILE A 99 -2.08 11.61 -2.54
C ILE A 99 -3.22 12.58 -2.17
N LEU A 100 -3.24 13.05 -0.92
CA LEU A 100 -4.26 13.99 -0.42
C LEU A 100 -4.21 15.38 -1.10
N LYS A 101 -3.08 15.75 -1.71
CA LYS A 101 -2.96 16.97 -2.54
C LYS A 101 -3.50 16.79 -3.95
N SER A 102 -3.89 15.58 -4.34
CA SER A 102 -4.45 15.34 -5.68
C SER A 102 -5.87 15.90 -5.79
N ARG A 103 -6.28 16.21 -7.03
CA ARG A 103 -7.58 16.83 -7.33
C ARG A 103 -8.78 16.03 -6.79
N ASN A 104 -8.64 14.72 -6.59
CA ASN A 104 -9.69 13.86 -6.06
C ASN A 104 -10.07 14.19 -4.60
N TYR A 105 -9.20 14.89 -3.87
CA TYR A 105 -9.37 15.22 -2.45
C TYR A 105 -9.47 16.71 -2.17
N LEU A 106 -9.25 17.54 -3.20
CA LEU A 106 -9.49 18.97 -3.14
C LEU A 106 -10.99 19.20 -3.37
N LYS A 107 -11.81 18.97 -2.33
CA LYS A 107 -13.19 19.51 -2.34
C LYS A 107 -13.06 21.04 -2.29
N ASP A 108 -13.63 21.70 -3.29
CA ASP A 108 -13.52 23.15 -3.50
C ASP A 108 -13.67 23.91 -2.17
N SER A 109 -12.63 24.68 -1.81
CA SER A 109 -12.62 25.59 -0.66
C SER A 109 -13.55 26.76 -0.85
#